data_AF-A0A3N5YHW7-F1
#
_entry.id   AF-A0A3N5YHW7-F1
#
_cell.length_a   1.000
_cell.length_b   1.000
_cell.length_c   1.000
_cell.angle_alpha   90.00
_cell.angle_beta   90.00
_cell.angle_gamma   90.00
#
_symmetry.space_group_name_H-M   'P 1'
#
loop_
_entity.id
_entity.type
_entity.pdbx_description
1 polymer ?
#
loop_
_entity_poly.entity_id
_entity_poly.type
_entity_poly.pdbx_seq_one_letter_code
_entity_poly.pdbx_strand_id
1 'polypeptide(L)'
;MRITHSTAAQRAAAASAPRRGAWRRVELLALAAASIVFVAGLVLVYQAKTRGGEATTARLPGGRTVNLNAVDRPEQLLAALEPAITDAGERRFVAEEIVQWLAGGDGGRRQVNGVSALGLVQVSEPDLGRTRRLPSFRERIAARRAAQAKPAAGDQAAAPNVTVSLLTGPQLSALRPAFSVRGHADFRNAVAWAALLFLAGFYLAHAWMSFRGSAADQVLLPAIHLLCGVGLVMMVSLRDPVRDPLLFSRFAQGTAAGCVALAAIVLVDFQRSALRRLSYVPLIGAVLLSAVLILFGSGPGTSDAKVNLLGVQPVEAIRLLVVLFLAGYFAQRWEFLRELKEPRFARSAFGLDVPRLDYVLPVVVGMALVLLFFFLQKDLGPALVLACVFLA
;
A
#
# COMPACT_ATOMS: atom_id res chain seq x y z
N MET A 1 -11.85 -59.14 -6.42
CA MET A 1 -11.40 -57.72 -6.46
C MET A 1 -9.89 -57.73 -6.19
N ARG A 2 -9.07 -57.50 -7.22
CA ARG A 2 -7.60 -57.63 -7.12
C ARG A 2 -7.05 -56.34 -6.51
N ILE A 3 -6.74 -56.35 -5.22
CA ILE A 3 -6.14 -55.20 -4.52
C ILE A 3 -4.68 -55.12 -4.99
N THR A 4 -4.38 -54.14 -5.84
CA THR A 4 -3.01 -53.86 -6.26
C THR A 4 -2.28 -53.15 -5.12
N HIS A 5 -1.44 -53.89 -4.40
CA HIS A 5 -0.55 -53.32 -3.39
C HIS A 5 0.57 -52.54 -4.09
N SER A 6 0.40 -51.22 -4.21
CA SER A 6 1.48 -50.33 -4.61
C SER A 6 2.53 -50.26 -3.49
N THR A 7 3.72 -50.78 -3.76
CA THR A 7 4.83 -50.80 -2.79
C THR A 7 5.27 -49.37 -2.46
N ALA A 8 5.80 -49.15 -1.25
CA ALA A 8 6.31 -47.83 -0.83
C ALA A 8 7.39 -47.31 -1.80
N ALA A 9 8.21 -48.22 -2.36
CA ALA A 9 9.19 -47.92 -3.39
C ALA A 9 8.56 -47.45 -4.71
N GLN A 10 7.46 -48.07 -5.15
CA GLN A 10 6.72 -47.62 -6.34
C GLN A 10 6.03 -46.26 -6.14
N ARG A 11 5.53 -45.97 -4.94
CA ARG A 11 4.99 -44.65 -4.60
C ARG A 11 6.07 -43.57 -4.55
N ALA A 12 7.23 -43.90 -3.97
CA ALA A 12 8.40 -43.02 -3.96
C ALA A 12 8.93 -42.78 -5.38
N ALA A 13 9.00 -43.81 -6.22
CA ALA A 13 9.39 -43.73 -7.62
C ALA A 13 8.38 -42.95 -8.47
N ALA A 14 7.07 -43.12 -8.26
CA ALA A 14 6.03 -42.32 -8.94
C ALA A 14 6.04 -40.84 -8.50
N ALA A 15 6.40 -40.57 -7.24
CA ALA A 15 6.58 -39.20 -6.72
C ALA A 15 7.89 -38.53 -7.18
N SER A 16 8.87 -39.32 -7.64
CA SER A 16 10.17 -38.85 -8.14
C SER A 16 10.35 -38.98 -9.65
N ALA A 17 9.43 -39.66 -10.35
CA ALA A 17 9.39 -39.68 -11.80
C ALA A 17 9.28 -38.24 -12.30
N PRO A 18 10.22 -37.77 -13.14
CA PRO A 18 10.10 -36.46 -13.75
C PRO A 18 8.83 -36.49 -14.60
N ARG A 19 7.76 -35.86 -14.11
CA ARG A 19 6.57 -35.60 -14.91
C ARG A 19 7.07 -34.80 -16.10
N ARG A 20 7.19 -35.47 -17.26
CA ARG A 20 7.53 -34.85 -18.54
C ARG A 20 6.67 -33.60 -18.64
N GLY A 21 7.31 -32.43 -18.52
CA GLY A 21 6.62 -31.17 -18.32
C GLY A 21 5.72 -30.92 -19.52
N ALA A 22 4.43 -31.23 -19.39
CA ALA A 22 3.45 -30.68 -20.29
C ALA A 22 3.58 -29.16 -20.12
N TRP A 23 4.16 -28.53 -21.14
CA TRP A 23 4.40 -27.09 -21.17
C TRP A 23 3.12 -26.40 -20.69
N ARG A 24 3.23 -25.41 -19.79
CA ARG A 24 2.09 -24.74 -19.12
C ARG A 24 1.28 -23.88 -20.11
N ARG A 25 0.79 -24.47 -21.20
CA ARG A 25 0.17 -23.82 -22.36
C ARG A 25 -1.15 -23.16 -22.00
N VAL A 26 -1.96 -23.79 -21.15
CA VAL A 26 -3.23 -23.21 -20.71
C VAL A 26 -2.97 -21.94 -19.92
N GLU A 27 -2.00 -21.97 -19.00
CA GLU A 27 -1.57 -20.78 -18.26
C GLU A 27 -1.08 -19.68 -19.19
N LEU A 28 -0.23 -20.01 -20.17
CA LEU A 28 0.31 -19.02 -21.11
C LEU A 28 -0.80 -18.38 -21.96
N LEU A 29 -1.73 -19.17 -22.47
CA LEU A 29 -2.87 -18.68 -23.26
C LEU A 29 -3.79 -17.79 -22.41
N ALA A 30 -4.08 -18.21 -21.18
CA ALA A 30 -4.89 -17.42 -20.25
C ALA A 30 -4.19 -16.13 -19.84
N LEU A 31 -2.87 -16.15 -19.61
CA LEU A 31 -2.06 -14.95 -19.36
C LEU A 31 -2.09 -14.00 -20.55
N ALA A 32 -1.96 -14.51 -21.78
CA ALA A 32 -2.04 -13.70 -22.99
C ALA A 32 -3.42 -13.04 -23.13
N ALA A 33 -4.49 -13.81 -22.94
CA ALA A 33 -5.86 -13.28 -22.96
C ALA A 33 -6.06 -12.19 -21.90
N ALA A 34 -5.62 -12.42 -20.66
CA ALA A 34 -5.70 -11.44 -19.59
C ALA A 34 -4.82 -10.20 -19.85
N SER A 35 -3.66 -10.37 -20.48
CA SER A 35 -2.78 -9.27 -20.90
C SER A 35 -3.46 -8.39 -21.95
N ILE A 36 -4.18 -8.98 -22.91
CA ILE A 36 -4.95 -8.23 -23.91
C ILE A 36 -6.01 -7.35 -23.24
N VAL A 37 -6.77 -7.92 -22.30
CA VAL A 37 -7.79 -7.17 -21.53
C VAL A 37 -7.14 -6.03 -20.74
N PHE A 38 -6.04 -6.30 -20.05
CA PHE A 38 -5.28 -5.30 -19.30
C PHE A 38 -4.77 -4.16 -20.20
N VAL A 39 -4.10 -4.49 -21.31
CA VAL A 39 -3.55 -3.50 -22.25
C VAL A 39 -4.67 -2.66 -22.87
N ALA A 40 -5.78 -3.27 -23.26
CA ALA A 40 -6.95 -2.56 -23.77
C ALA A 40 -7.49 -1.56 -22.74
N GLY A 41 -7.69 -2.00 -21.49
CA GLY A 41 -8.12 -1.12 -20.40
C GLY A 41 -7.13 0.02 -20.12
N LEU A 42 -5.83 -0.27 -20.14
CA LEU A 42 -4.79 0.72 -19.92
C LEU A 42 -4.75 1.77 -21.04
N VAL A 43 -4.89 1.36 -22.30
CA VAL A 43 -4.95 2.26 -23.46
C VAL A 43 -6.17 3.18 -23.36
N LEU A 44 -7.35 2.63 -23.03
CA LEU A 44 -8.58 3.41 -22.87
C LEU A 44 -8.43 4.47 -21.76
N VAL A 45 -7.93 4.08 -20.59
CA VAL A 45 -7.72 5.01 -19.47
C VAL A 45 -6.65 6.05 -19.82
N TYR A 46 -5.55 5.66 -20.45
CA TYR A 46 -4.51 6.59 -20.89
C TYR A 46 -5.09 7.65 -21.83
N GLN A 47 -5.82 7.25 -22.87
CA GLN A 47 -6.45 8.18 -23.82
C GLN A 47 -7.47 9.10 -23.14
N ALA A 48 -8.28 8.58 -22.22
CA ALA A 48 -9.23 9.38 -21.47
C ALA A 48 -8.53 10.45 -20.61
N LYS A 49 -7.40 10.08 -19.97
CA LYS A 49 -6.62 10.98 -19.12
C LYS A 49 -5.86 12.04 -19.91
N THR A 50 -5.29 11.71 -21.07
CA THR A 50 -4.60 12.72 -21.90
C THR A 50 -5.59 13.73 -22.46
N ARG A 51 -6.72 13.29 -23.02
CA ARG A 51 -7.76 14.18 -23.56
C ARG A 51 -8.37 15.08 -22.48
N GLY A 52 -8.65 14.53 -21.30
CA GLY A 52 -9.16 15.31 -20.17
C GLY A 52 -8.18 16.38 -19.68
N GLY A 53 -6.88 16.05 -19.67
CA GLY A 53 -5.81 16.98 -19.30
C GLY A 53 -5.67 18.16 -20.28
N GLU A 54 -5.71 17.87 -21.58
CA GLU A 54 -5.68 18.89 -22.64
C GLU A 54 -6.89 19.83 -22.55
N ALA A 55 -8.09 19.27 -22.40
CA ALA A 55 -9.32 20.07 -22.23
C ALA A 55 -9.28 20.96 -20.97
N THR A 56 -8.68 20.48 -19.88
CA THR A 56 -8.50 21.28 -18.65
C THR A 56 -7.52 22.43 -18.88
N THR A 57 -6.43 22.18 -19.61
CA THR A 57 -5.41 23.19 -19.92
C THR A 57 -5.94 24.26 -20.87
N ALA A 58 -6.76 23.88 -21.85
CA ALA A 58 -7.38 24.81 -22.79
C ALA A 58 -8.37 25.79 -22.13
N ARG A 59 -8.94 25.45 -20.97
CA ARG A 59 -9.85 26.32 -20.20
C ARG A 59 -9.14 27.37 -19.34
N LEU A 60 -7.81 27.28 -19.22
CA LEU A 60 -7.04 28.23 -18.42
C LEU A 60 -6.88 29.56 -19.16
N PRO A 61 -6.89 30.70 -18.44
CA PRO A 61 -6.50 31.98 -19.02
C PRO A 61 -5.08 31.88 -19.60
N GLY A 62 -4.94 32.10 -20.91
CA GLY A 62 -3.66 31.97 -21.62
C GLY A 62 -3.27 30.54 -22.04
N GLY A 63 -4.09 29.53 -21.76
CA GLY A 63 -3.95 28.16 -22.27
C GLY A 63 -2.67 27.42 -21.86
N ARG A 64 -1.98 27.87 -20.79
CA ARG A 64 -0.70 27.31 -20.34
C ARG A 64 -0.76 26.91 -18.87
N THR A 65 -0.10 25.80 -18.54
CA THR A 65 0.18 25.40 -17.15
C THR A 65 1.62 25.74 -16.79
N VAL A 66 1.85 26.05 -15.52
CA VAL A 66 3.19 26.31 -14.99
C VAL A 66 3.72 25.06 -14.32
N ASN A 67 4.87 24.55 -14.79
CA ASN A 67 5.49 23.37 -14.23
C ASN A 67 6.31 23.73 -12.97
N LEU A 68 5.83 23.38 -11.79
CA LEU A 68 6.44 23.67 -10.50
C LEU A 68 7.89 23.17 -10.40
N ASN A 69 8.21 22.02 -11.00
CA ASN A 69 9.58 21.50 -10.96
C ASN A 69 10.56 22.29 -11.84
N ALA A 70 10.05 23.07 -12.80
CA ALA A 70 10.86 23.90 -13.71
C ALA A 70 10.95 25.39 -13.29
N VAL A 71 10.12 25.86 -12.35
CA VAL A 71 10.07 27.29 -11.95
C VAL A 71 11.31 27.73 -11.16
N ASP A 72 12.14 28.59 -11.73
CA ASP A 72 13.33 29.17 -11.08
C ASP A 72 13.13 30.61 -10.60
N ARG A 73 12.13 31.33 -11.13
CA ARG A 73 11.86 32.74 -10.80
C ARG A 73 10.42 32.98 -10.33
N PRO A 74 10.20 33.84 -9.31
CA PRO A 74 8.86 34.15 -8.81
C PRO A 74 7.92 34.71 -9.88
N GLU A 75 8.47 35.44 -10.85
CA GLU A 75 7.74 36.07 -11.96
C GLU A 75 6.90 35.09 -12.78
N GLN A 76 7.38 33.85 -12.93
CA GLN A 76 6.70 32.79 -13.69
C GLN A 76 5.42 32.29 -13.00
N LEU A 77 5.29 32.53 -11.69
CA LEU A 77 4.12 32.12 -10.91
C LEU A 77 3.03 33.19 -10.86
N LEU A 78 3.35 34.46 -11.14
CA LEU A 78 2.43 35.58 -10.91
C LEU A 78 1.12 35.45 -11.69
N ALA A 79 1.18 35.09 -12.98
CA ALA A 79 -0.02 34.90 -13.79
C ALA A 79 -0.87 33.71 -13.30
N ALA A 80 -0.22 32.62 -12.86
CA ALA A 80 -0.92 31.44 -12.36
C ALA A 80 -1.58 31.66 -11.00
N LEU A 81 -1.04 32.57 -10.17
CA LEU A 81 -1.54 32.88 -8.83
C LEU A 81 -2.69 33.90 -8.81
N GLU A 82 -2.84 34.70 -9.87
CA GLU A 82 -3.84 35.76 -10.00
C GLU A 82 -5.30 35.34 -9.68
N PRO A 83 -5.79 34.16 -10.11
CA PRO A 83 -7.18 33.78 -9.87
C PRO A 83 -7.54 33.59 -8.39
N ALA A 84 -6.56 33.32 -7.53
CA ALA A 84 -6.78 33.08 -6.10
C ALA A 84 -6.20 34.16 -5.19
N ILE A 85 -5.27 34.98 -5.70
CA ILE A 85 -4.60 36.06 -4.95
C ILE A 85 -4.66 37.32 -5.81
N THR A 86 -5.61 38.19 -5.50
CA THR A 86 -5.85 39.44 -6.23
C THR A 86 -4.86 40.55 -5.87
N ASP A 87 -4.39 40.59 -4.61
CA ASP A 87 -3.41 41.57 -4.17
C ASP A 87 -2.02 41.31 -4.77
N ALA A 88 -1.46 42.32 -5.43
CA ALA A 88 -0.19 42.18 -6.14
C ALA A 88 1.03 42.00 -5.21
N GLY A 89 1.00 42.57 -4.00
CA GLY A 89 2.06 42.43 -3.01
C GLY A 89 2.06 41.04 -2.39
N GLU A 90 0.88 40.56 -2.01
CA GLU A 90 0.68 39.21 -1.47
C GLU A 90 1.05 38.14 -2.50
N ARG A 91 0.67 38.35 -3.77
CA ARG A 91 1.01 37.43 -4.87
C ARG A 91 2.51 37.30 -5.10
N ARG A 92 3.27 38.41 -5.02
CA ARG A 92 4.74 38.39 -5.13
C ARG A 92 5.38 37.66 -3.94
N PHE A 93 4.93 37.97 -2.74
CA PHE A 93 5.39 37.28 -1.53
C PHE A 93 5.16 35.77 -1.60
N VAL A 94 3.95 35.34 -1.98
CA VAL A 94 3.64 33.91 -2.14
C VAL A 94 4.50 33.26 -3.22
N ALA A 95 4.74 33.93 -4.35
CA ALA A 95 5.61 33.41 -5.39
C ALA A 95 7.07 33.24 -4.93
N GLU A 96 7.59 34.21 -4.17
CA GLU A 96 8.94 34.15 -3.59
C GLU A 96 9.08 32.98 -2.61
N GLU A 97 8.14 32.83 -1.68
CA GLU A 97 8.12 31.72 -0.72
C GLU A 97 8.02 30.35 -1.40
N ILE A 98 7.22 30.22 -2.47
CA ILE A 98 7.14 28.97 -3.25
C ILE A 98 8.50 28.66 -3.89
N VAL A 99 9.14 29.64 -4.53
CA VAL A 99 10.44 29.42 -5.20
C VAL A 99 11.54 29.11 -4.18
N GLN A 100 11.56 29.80 -3.05
CA GLN A 100 12.50 29.52 -1.96
C GLN A 100 12.30 28.11 -1.39
N TRP A 101 11.05 27.69 -1.19
CA TRP A 101 10.73 26.35 -0.73
C TRP A 101 11.09 25.26 -1.75
N LEU A 102 10.96 25.55 -3.05
CA LEU A 102 11.39 24.67 -4.14
C LEU A 102 12.92 24.61 -4.28
N ALA A 103 13.65 25.68 -3.97
CA ALA A 103 15.11 25.72 -4.04
C ALA A 103 15.77 24.74 -3.06
N GLY A 104 15.10 24.41 -1.94
CA GLY A 104 15.60 23.47 -0.94
C GLY A 104 16.71 24.07 -0.05
N GLY A 105 16.87 23.54 1.16
CA GLY A 105 17.89 24.02 2.12
C GLY A 105 19.28 23.39 1.93
N ASP A 106 19.34 22.15 1.42
CA ASP A 106 20.56 21.32 1.44
C ASP A 106 21.26 21.22 0.06
N GLY A 107 21.31 22.33 -0.69
CA GLY A 107 22.09 22.41 -1.94
C GLY A 107 21.48 21.68 -3.16
N GLY A 108 20.30 21.08 -3.03
CA GLY A 108 19.56 20.43 -4.10
C GLY A 108 18.11 20.94 -4.21
N ARG A 109 17.68 21.22 -5.45
CA ARG A 109 16.31 21.66 -5.75
C ARG A 109 15.30 20.56 -5.41
N ARG A 110 14.26 20.92 -4.66
CA ARG A 110 13.22 20.00 -4.20
C ARG A 110 12.35 19.55 -5.38
N GLN A 111 12.31 18.24 -5.62
CA GLN A 111 11.36 17.65 -6.58
C GLN A 111 10.01 17.42 -5.93
N VAL A 112 9.00 18.08 -6.46
CA VAL A 112 7.61 17.92 -6.04
C VAL A 112 7.00 16.78 -6.86
N ASN A 113 6.17 15.95 -6.21
CA ASN A 113 5.46 14.85 -6.86
C ASN A 113 3.97 15.14 -7.07
N GLY A 114 3.46 16.26 -6.55
CA GLY A 114 2.08 16.70 -6.76
C GLY A 114 1.84 18.13 -6.27
N VAL A 115 0.87 18.82 -6.89
CA VAL A 115 0.54 20.23 -6.56
C VAL A 115 0.07 20.38 -5.10
N SER A 116 -0.51 19.33 -4.52
CA SER A 116 -0.90 19.30 -3.11
C SER A 116 0.26 19.54 -2.15
N ALA A 117 1.52 19.35 -2.58
CA ALA A 117 2.69 19.64 -1.75
C ALA A 117 2.82 21.13 -1.40
N LEU A 118 2.25 22.04 -2.20
CA LEU A 118 2.21 23.46 -1.88
C LEU A 118 1.39 23.75 -0.61
N GLY A 119 0.44 22.87 -0.25
CA GLY A 119 -0.30 22.96 1.00
C GLY A 119 0.53 22.67 2.26
N LEU A 120 1.71 22.07 2.10
CA LEU A 120 2.63 21.79 3.20
C LEU A 120 3.54 23.00 3.53
N VAL A 121 3.60 24.01 2.67
CA VAL A 121 4.41 25.19 2.90
C VAL A 121 3.80 25.98 4.06
N GLN A 122 4.61 26.25 5.07
CA GLN A 122 4.23 27.05 6.22
C GLN A 122 5.13 28.27 6.30
N VAL A 123 4.52 29.40 6.68
CA VAL A 123 5.20 30.67 6.90
C VAL A 123 5.15 30.99 8.37
N SER A 124 6.29 31.43 8.92
CA SER A 124 6.40 31.84 10.31
C SER A 124 6.21 33.36 10.44
N GLU A 125 5.66 33.79 11.56
CA GLU A 125 5.49 35.20 11.90
C GLU A 125 6.74 36.10 11.73
N PRO A 126 7.96 35.70 12.14
CA PRO A 126 9.16 36.54 11.94
C PRO A 126 9.50 36.80 10.48
N ASP A 127 9.17 35.88 9.57
CA ASP A 127 9.44 36.02 8.13
C ASP A 127 8.51 37.07 7.48
N LEU A 128 7.28 37.21 8.02
CA LEU A 128 6.27 38.16 7.56
C LEU A 128 6.56 39.61 7.99
N GLY A 129 7.37 39.81 9.03
CA GLY A 129 7.72 41.14 9.55
C GLY A 129 8.58 41.97 8.59
N ARG A 130 9.25 41.33 7.62
CA ARG A 130 10.16 41.97 6.66
C ARG A 130 9.43 42.63 5.48
N THR A 131 8.17 42.29 5.22
CA THR A 131 7.45 42.68 4.00
C THR A 131 6.25 43.58 4.32
N ARG A 132 6.14 44.74 3.67
CA ARG A 132 5.03 45.69 3.92
C ARG A 132 3.76 45.27 3.14
N ARG A 133 2.65 45.14 3.89
CA ARG A 133 1.25 44.84 3.47
C ARG A 133 0.97 43.40 3.02
N LEU A 134 0.65 42.54 3.99
CA LEU A 134 0.11 41.19 3.78
C LEU A 134 -1.19 41.03 4.61
N PRO A 135 -2.34 41.52 4.10
CA PRO A 135 -3.58 41.63 4.89
C PRO A 135 -4.13 40.25 5.30
N SER A 136 -4.18 39.27 4.38
CA SER A 136 -4.76 37.95 4.66
C SER A 136 -3.93 37.16 5.69
N PHE A 137 -2.60 37.24 5.60
CA PHE A 137 -1.68 36.54 6.51
C PHE A 137 -1.74 37.10 7.93
N ARG A 138 -1.85 38.42 8.07
CA ARG A 138 -1.98 39.08 9.38
C ARG A 138 -3.27 38.67 10.08
N GLU A 139 -4.38 38.61 9.36
CA GLU A 139 -5.66 38.17 9.91
C GLU A 139 -5.59 36.71 10.37
N ARG A 140 -5.01 35.82 9.56
CA ARG A 140 -4.87 34.39 9.89
C ARG A 140 -3.95 34.14 11.08
N ILE A 141 -2.87 34.90 11.22
CA ILE A 141 -1.99 34.82 12.39
C ILE A 141 -2.70 35.35 13.62
N ALA A 142 -3.40 36.49 13.52
CA ALA A 142 -4.17 37.05 14.63
C ALA A 142 -5.24 36.06 15.12
N ALA A 143 -5.97 35.42 14.21
CA ALA A 143 -6.96 34.38 14.53
C ALA A 143 -6.32 33.16 15.21
N ARG A 144 -5.16 32.69 14.71
CA ARG A 144 -4.46 31.54 15.29
C ARG A 144 -3.84 31.85 16.66
N ARG A 145 -3.32 33.07 16.84
CA ARG A 145 -2.86 33.60 18.12
C ARG A 145 -4.02 33.70 19.12
N ALA A 146 -5.17 34.22 18.69
CA ALA A 146 -6.37 34.30 19.54
C ALA A 146 -6.88 32.91 19.96
N ALA A 147 -6.82 31.91 19.06
CA ALA A 147 -7.17 30.53 19.38
C ALA A 147 -6.18 29.87 20.37
N GLN A 148 -4.89 30.24 20.31
CA GLN A 148 -3.86 29.77 21.23
C GLN A 148 -3.84 30.53 22.56
N ALA A 149 -4.40 31.74 22.62
CA ALA A 149 -4.50 32.56 23.83
C ALA A 149 -5.58 32.10 24.82
N LYS A 150 -6.27 30.98 24.56
CA LYS A 150 -7.16 30.32 25.54
C LYS A 150 -6.29 29.74 26.67
N PRO A 151 -6.58 30.02 27.96
CA PRO A 151 -5.58 29.93 29.01
C PRO A 151 -5.23 28.48 29.35
N ALA A 152 -4.03 28.05 28.97
CA ALA A 152 -3.32 27.00 29.70
C ALA A 152 -2.71 27.66 30.95
N ALA A 153 -3.18 27.26 32.12
CA ALA A 153 -2.65 27.72 33.40
C ALA A 153 -1.17 27.32 33.52
N GLY A 154 -0.31 28.30 33.75
CA GLY A 154 1.06 28.12 34.25
C GLY A 154 2.07 27.66 33.21
N ASP A 155 2.63 28.60 32.43
CA ASP A 155 4.08 28.76 32.30
C ASP A 155 4.39 29.95 31.38
N GLN A 156 5.21 30.88 31.86
CA GLN A 156 5.72 32.03 31.09
C GLN A 156 6.87 31.60 30.15
N ALA A 157 6.65 30.56 29.35
CA ALA A 157 7.54 30.27 28.23
C ALA A 157 7.27 31.28 27.10
N ALA A 158 8.33 31.77 26.46
CA ALA A 158 8.23 32.69 25.32
C ALA A 158 7.14 32.20 24.33
N ALA A 159 6.20 33.08 23.97
CA ALA A 159 5.07 32.70 23.12
C ALA A 159 5.58 32.00 21.85
N PRO A 160 5.13 30.76 21.57
CA PRO A 160 5.64 30.00 20.43
C PRO A 160 5.35 30.75 19.13
N ASN A 161 6.32 30.74 18.21
CA ASN A 161 6.15 31.34 16.88
C ASN A 161 4.92 30.74 16.20
N VAL A 162 3.97 31.59 15.84
CA VAL A 162 2.74 31.15 15.17
C VAL A 162 3.05 30.88 13.70
N THR A 163 2.82 29.66 13.24
CA THR A 163 2.94 29.30 11.82
C THR A 163 1.56 29.25 11.16
N VAL A 164 1.49 29.65 9.89
CA VAL A 164 0.28 29.54 9.06
C VAL A 164 0.62 28.91 7.72
N SER A 165 -0.31 28.18 7.11
CA SER A 165 -0.08 27.63 5.77
C SER A 165 0.09 28.76 4.75
N LEU A 166 1.00 28.60 3.78
CA LEU A 166 1.18 29.61 2.74
C LEU A 166 -0.11 29.81 1.93
N LEU A 167 -0.70 28.70 1.48
CA LEU A 167 -1.98 28.68 0.78
C LEU A 167 -3.08 28.11 1.69
N THR A 168 -4.28 28.68 1.61
CA THR A 168 -5.48 28.07 2.21
C THR A 168 -5.99 26.91 1.34
N GLY A 169 -6.78 26.01 1.92
CA GLY A 169 -7.40 24.91 1.17
C GLY A 169 -8.20 25.37 -0.07
N PRO A 170 -9.06 26.40 0.04
CA PRO A 170 -9.77 26.97 -1.10
C PRO A 170 -8.85 27.57 -2.17
N GLN A 171 -7.83 28.33 -1.75
CA GLN A 171 -6.84 28.91 -2.68
C GLN A 171 -6.07 27.82 -3.42
N LEU A 172 -5.60 26.79 -2.72
CA LEU A 172 -4.89 25.67 -3.33
C LEU A 172 -5.77 24.92 -4.35
N SER A 173 -7.06 24.73 -4.03
CA SER A 173 -8.01 24.10 -4.94
C SER A 173 -8.24 24.93 -6.20
N ALA A 174 -8.40 26.25 -6.06
CA ALA A 174 -8.59 27.17 -7.18
C ALA A 174 -7.35 27.26 -8.09
N LEU A 175 -6.15 27.18 -7.52
CA LEU A 175 -4.89 27.25 -8.24
C LEU A 175 -4.46 25.93 -8.89
N ARG A 176 -4.98 24.80 -8.41
CA ARG A 176 -4.56 23.47 -8.84
C ARG A 176 -4.59 23.26 -10.36
N PRO A 177 -5.60 23.73 -11.12
CA PRO A 177 -5.62 23.56 -12.57
C PRO A 177 -4.47 24.28 -13.30
N ALA A 178 -3.98 25.40 -12.77
CA ALA A 178 -2.94 26.23 -13.38
C ALA A 178 -1.53 25.64 -13.24
N PHE A 179 -1.33 24.71 -12.30
CA PHE A 179 -0.03 24.10 -12.05
C PHE A 179 0.07 22.69 -12.64
N SER A 180 1.29 22.35 -13.04
CA SER A 180 1.72 21.01 -13.43
C SER A 180 3.00 20.65 -12.69
N VAL A 181 3.28 19.36 -12.56
CA VAL A 181 4.50 18.86 -11.89
C VAL A 181 5.41 18.12 -12.87
N ARG A 182 4.84 17.68 -13.99
CA ARG A 182 5.50 16.82 -14.97
C ARG A 182 4.85 16.94 -16.35
N GLY A 183 5.57 16.57 -17.39
CA GLY A 183 5.06 16.63 -18.77
C GLY A 183 4.18 15.44 -19.15
N HIS A 184 3.47 15.56 -20.27
CA HIS A 184 2.74 14.44 -20.88
C HIS A 184 3.67 13.33 -21.36
N ALA A 185 4.89 13.67 -21.83
CA ALA A 185 5.91 12.69 -22.19
C ALA A 185 6.35 11.85 -20.97
N ASP A 186 6.57 12.48 -19.82
CA ASP A 186 6.92 11.80 -18.57
C ASP A 186 5.80 10.89 -18.10
N PHE A 187 4.54 11.29 -18.28
CA PHE A 187 3.39 10.42 -18.00
C PHE A 187 3.36 9.19 -18.89
N ARG A 188 3.50 9.38 -20.21
CA ARG A 188 3.53 8.28 -21.18
C ARG A 188 4.63 7.28 -20.82
N ASN A 189 5.83 7.78 -20.55
CA ASN A 189 6.98 6.94 -20.18
C ASN A 189 6.72 6.20 -18.85
N ALA A 190 6.16 6.87 -17.84
CA ALA A 190 5.81 6.24 -16.57
C ALA A 190 4.76 5.13 -16.72
N VAL A 191 3.73 5.34 -17.56
CA VAL A 191 2.71 4.31 -17.86
C VAL A 191 3.34 3.13 -18.61
N ALA A 192 4.19 3.40 -19.61
CA ALA A 192 4.90 2.36 -20.34
C ALA A 192 5.80 1.52 -19.43
N TRP A 193 6.58 2.16 -18.55
CA TRP A 193 7.41 1.46 -17.57
C TRP A 193 6.58 0.66 -16.55
N ALA A 194 5.48 1.22 -16.07
CA ALA A 194 4.60 0.49 -15.16
C ALA A 194 3.96 -0.73 -15.84
N ALA A 195 3.50 -0.61 -17.08
CA ALA A 195 2.94 -1.70 -17.86
C ALA A 195 3.98 -2.78 -18.16
N LEU A 196 5.19 -2.37 -18.57
CA LEU A 196 6.31 -3.29 -18.83
C LEU A 196 6.70 -4.04 -17.57
N LEU A 197 6.91 -3.34 -16.46
CA LEU A 197 7.28 -3.96 -15.18
C LEU A 197 6.20 -4.94 -14.70
N PHE A 198 4.93 -4.56 -14.83
CA PHE A 198 3.78 -5.40 -14.49
C PHE A 198 3.73 -6.67 -15.35
N LEU A 199 3.75 -6.54 -16.68
CA LEU A 199 3.73 -7.68 -17.60
C LEU A 199 4.96 -8.57 -17.38
N ALA A 200 6.16 -7.98 -17.37
CA ALA A 200 7.39 -8.72 -17.16
C ALA A 200 7.36 -9.54 -15.87
N GLY A 201 6.85 -8.99 -14.76
CA GLY A 201 6.72 -9.73 -13.50
C GLY A 201 5.94 -11.04 -13.65
N PHE A 202 4.77 -11.01 -14.28
CA PHE A 202 3.93 -12.21 -14.47
C PHE A 202 4.51 -13.20 -15.49
N TYR A 203 5.03 -12.71 -16.62
CA TYR A 203 5.62 -13.59 -17.63
C TYR A 203 6.92 -14.22 -17.15
N LEU A 204 7.73 -13.52 -16.35
CA LEU A 204 8.91 -14.09 -15.70
C LEU A 204 8.52 -15.12 -14.65
N ALA A 205 7.49 -14.88 -13.84
CA ALA A 205 6.98 -15.86 -12.89
C ALA A 205 6.46 -17.12 -13.61
N HIS A 206 5.72 -16.97 -14.72
CA HIS A 206 5.29 -18.08 -15.57
C HIS A 206 6.46 -18.85 -16.15
N ALA A 207 7.45 -18.16 -16.73
CA ALA A 207 8.63 -18.77 -17.32
C ALA A 207 9.42 -19.56 -16.26
N TRP A 208 9.58 -18.98 -15.07
CA TRP A 208 10.23 -19.63 -13.92
C TRP A 208 9.50 -20.91 -13.49
N MET A 209 8.17 -20.84 -13.31
CA MET A 209 7.36 -22.00 -12.94
C MET A 209 7.33 -23.08 -14.03
N SER A 210 7.34 -22.68 -15.30
CA SER A 210 7.40 -23.58 -16.46
C SER A 210 8.75 -24.27 -16.54
N PHE A 211 9.85 -23.54 -16.38
CA PHE A 211 11.20 -24.10 -16.34
C PHE A 211 11.40 -25.09 -15.20
N ARG A 212 10.80 -24.81 -14.03
CA ARG A 212 10.82 -25.70 -12.87
C ARG A 212 9.91 -26.92 -13.00
N GLY A 213 9.07 -27.00 -14.04
CA GLY A 213 8.08 -28.07 -14.16
C GLY A 213 7.07 -28.10 -13.01
N SER A 214 6.74 -26.93 -12.45
CA SER A 214 5.84 -26.83 -11.30
C SER A 214 4.44 -27.36 -11.64
N ALA A 215 3.93 -28.23 -10.78
CA ALA A 215 2.58 -28.80 -10.85
C ALA A 215 1.49 -27.87 -10.27
N ALA A 216 1.81 -26.59 -10.02
CA ALA A 216 0.84 -25.61 -9.57
C ALA A 216 -0.31 -25.44 -10.59
N ASP A 217 -1.48 -25.07 -10.10
CA ASP A 217 -2.66 -24.77 -10.91
C ASP A 217 -2.32 -23.69 -11.97
N GLN A 218 -2.75 -23.93 -13.20
CA GLN A 218 -2.50 -23.08 -14.37
C GLN A 218 -3.50 -21.92 -14.51
N VAL A 219 -4.57 -21.89 -13.72
CA VAL A 219 -5.60 -20.84 -13.77
C VAL A 219 -5.33 -19.72 -12.76
N LEU A 220 -4.62 -20.02 -11.67
CA LEU A 220 -4.44 -19.08 -10.56
C LEU A 220 -3.58 -17.86 -10.94
N LEU A 221 -2.43 -18.08 -11.60
CA LEU A 221 -1.57 -16.97 -12.02
C LEU A 221 -2.26 -16.02 -13.02
N PRO A 222 -2.96 -16.51 -14.08
CA PRO A 222 -3.75 -15.66 -14.97
C PRO A 222 -4.88 -14.91 -14.25
N ALA A 223 -5.57 -15.54 -13.29
CA ALA A 223 -6.64 -14.88 -12.54
C ALA A 223 -6.10 -13.73 -11.68
N ILE A 224 -4.96 -13.94 -11.01
CA ILE A 224 -4.27 -12.89 -10.25
C ILE A 224 -3.77 -11.79 -11.20
N HIS A 225 -3.21 -12.15 -12.35
CA HIS A 225 -2.79 -11.20 -13.38
C HIS A 225 -3.95 -10.30 -13.82
N LEU A 226 -5.11 -10.88 -14.12
CA LEU A 226 -6.29 -10.13 -14.52
C LEU A 226 -6.75 -9.18 -13.41
N LEU A 227 -6.85 -9.66 -12.16
CA LEU A 227 -7.31 -8.86 -11.03
C LEU A 227 -6.35 -7.71 -10.72
N CYS A 228 -5.05 -7.98 -10.69
CA CYS A 228 -4.03 -6.95 -10.51
C CYS A 228 -3.99 -5.98 -11.70
N GLY A 229 -4.25 -6.46 -12.92
CA GLY A 229 -4.34 -5.64 -14.12
C GLY A 229 -5.50 -4.65 -14.04
N VAL A 230 -6.68 -5.11 -13.65
CA VAL A 230 -7.84 -4.24 -13.37
C VAL A 230 -7.50 -3.22 -12.27
N GLY A 231 -6.85 -3.66 -11.18
CA GLY A 231 -6.39 -2.77 -10.12
C GLY A 231 -5.43 -1.69 -10.61
N LEU A 232 -4.46 -2.04 -11.46
CA LEU A 232 -3.50 -1.09 -12.03
C LEU A 232 -4.20 -0.09 -12.97
N VAL A 233 -5.14 -0.55 -13.80
CA VAL A 233 -5.97 0.32 -14.65
C VAL A 233 -6.76 1.32 -13.81
N MET A 234 -7.35 0.87 -12.69
CA MET A 234 -8.02 1.78 -11.74
C MET A 234 -7.04 2.77 -11.09
N MET A 235 -5.84 2.34 -10.72
CA MET A 235 -4.84 3.25 -10.13
C MET A 235 -4.42 4.36 -11.10
N VAL A 236 -4.38 4.08 -12.41
CA VAL A 236 -4.15 5.10 -13.44
C VAL A 236 -5.37 6.00 -13.61
N SER A 237 -6.59 5.49 -13.41
CA SER A 237 -7.84 6.25 -13.59
C SER A 237 -8.17 7.20 -12.43
N LEU A 238 -7.66 6.97 -11.22
CA LEU A 238 -8.04 7.76 -10.03
C LEU A 238 -7.46 9.18 -10.02
N ARG A 239 -6.18 9.34 -10.37
CA ARG A 239 -5.45 10.60 -10.13
C ARG A 239 -5.25 11.42 -11.39
N ASP A 240 -4.95 12.71 -11.23
CA ASP A 240 -4.56 13.55 -12.34
C ASP A 240 -3.12 13.20 -12.77
N PRO A 241 -2.88 12.85 -14.04
CA PRO A 241 -1.58 12.39 -14.48
C PRO A 241 -0.51 13.47 -14.35
N VAL A 242 -0.82 14.76 -14.46
CA VAL A 242 0.19 15.82 -14.52
C VAL A 242 0.36 16.53 -13.17
N ARG A 243 -0.66 16.44 -12.31
CA ARG A 243 -0.75 17.23 -11.07
C ARG A 243 -0.58 16.42 -9.79
N ASP A 244 -0.82 15.11 -9.85
CA ASP A 244 -0.84 14.25 -8.66
C ASP A 244 0.27 13.19 -8.68
N PRO A 245 0.62 12.63 -7.50
CA PRO A 245 1.65 11.61 -7.44
C PRO A 245 1.17 10.29 -8.07
N LEU A 246 2.11 9.61 -8.72
CA LEU A 246 1.89 8.40 -9.52
C LEU A 246 1.82 7.14 -8.67
N LEU A 247 0.70 6.97 -7.98
CA LEU A 247 0.46 5.77 -7.17
C LEU A 247 0.54 4.47 -7.98
N PHE A 248 0.13 4.49 -9.25
CA PHE A 248 0.19 3.30 -10.11
C PHE A 248 1.62 2.77 -10.32
N SER A 249 2.64 3.62 -10.24
CA SER A 249 4.04 3.18 -10.36
C SER A 249 4.45 2.34 -9.16
N ARG A 250 4.10 2.79 -7.94
CA ARG A 250 4.32 2.02 -6.70
C ARG A 250 3.49 0.74 -6.69
N PHE A 251 2.26 0.79 -7.20
CA PHE A 251 1.42 -0.40 -7.35
C PHE A 251 2.10 -1.44 -8.26
N ALA A 252 2.56 -1.04 -9.45
CA ALA A 252 3.25 -1.94 -10.38
C ALA A 252 4.54 -2.53 -9.77
N GLN A 253 5.34 -1.72 -9.05
CA GLN A 253 6.50 -2.19 -8.31
C GLN A 253 6.12 -3.22 -7.24
N GLY A 254 5.07 -2.96 -6.46
CA GLY A 254 4.55 -3.90 -5.46
C GLY A 254 4.07 -5.21 -6.08
N THR A 255 3.36 -5.16 -7.21
CA THR A 255 2.94 -6.36 -7.94
C THR A 255 4.14 -7.16 -8.48
N ALA A 256 5.15 -6.47 -9.03
CA ALA A 256 6.37 -7.14 -9.50
C ALA A 256 7.15 -7.78 -8.34
N ALA A 257 7.28 -7.09 -7.20
CA ALA A 257 7.86 -7.65 -5.99
C ALA A 257 7.07 -8.87 -5.49
N GLY A 258 5.74 -8.84 -5.57
CA GLY A 258 4.87 -9.99 -5.29
C GLY A 258 5.11 -11.17 -6.23
N CYS A 259 5.34 -10.92 -7.53
CA CYS A 259 5.70 -11.95 -8.50
C CYS A 259 7.07 -12.58 -8.18
N VAL A 260 8.05 -11.78 -7.76
CA VAL A 260 9.35 -12.26 -7.29
C VAL A 260 9.19 -13.12 -6.03
N ALA A 261 8.39 -12.67 -5.06
CA ALA A 261 8.10 -13.42 -3.85
C ALA A 261 7.40 -14.76 -4.18
N LEU A 262 6.43 -14.76 -5.10
CA LEU A 262 5.80 -15.98 -5.60
C LEU A 262 6.83 -16.93 -6.21
N ALA A 263 7.69 -16.43 -7.11
CA ALA A 263 8.75 -17.22 -7.74
C ALA A 263 9.73 -17.82 -6.72
N ALA A 264 10.05 -17.06 -5.65
CA ALA A 264 10.89 -17.53 -4.55
C ALA A 264 10.18 -18.59 -3.70
N ILE A 265 8.90 -18.41 -3.37
CA ILE A 265 8.13 -19.38 -2.58
C ILE A 265 7.99 -20.72 -3.31
N VAL A 266 7.86 -20.70 -4.64
CA VAL A 266 7.83 -21.93 -5.47
C VAL A 266 9.12 -22.77 -5.32
N LEU A 267 10.23 -22.18 -4.86
CA LEU A 267 11.46 -22.94 -4.56
C LEU A 267 11.33 -23.83 -3.33
N VAL A 268 10.40 -23.52 -2.43
CA VAL A 268 10.23 -24.21 -1.15
C VAL A 268 9.19 -25.30 -1.31
N ASP A 269 9.65 -26.56 -1.36
CA ASP A 269 8.74 -27.71 -1.30
C ASP A 269 8.22 -27.88 0.13
N PHE A 270 7.02 -27.36 0.39
CA PHE A 270 6.39 -27.44 1.71
C PHE A 270 6.16 -28.89 2.17
N GLN A 271 5.95 -29.83 1.26
CA GLN A 271 5.71 -31.23 1.62
C GLN A 271 6.96 -31.90 2.17
N ARG A 272 8.14 -31.51 1.67
CA ARG A 272 9.45 -32.04 2.09
C ARG A 272 10.12 -31.20 3.20
N SER A 273 9.67 -29.97 3.39
CA SER A 273 10.28 -29.04 4.35
C SER A 273 10.01 -29.40 5.81
N ALA A 274 11.00 -29.12 6.68
CA ALA A 274 10.85 -29.20 8.12
C ALA A 274 9.77 -28.24 8.67
N LEU A 275 9.37 -27.22 7.89
CA LEU A 275 8.31 -26.28 8.23
C LEU A 275 6.98 -26.96 8.59
N ARG A 276 6.66 -28.10 7.95
CA ARG A 276 5.46 -28.89 8.28
C ARG A 276 5.50 -29.50 9.69
N ARG A 277 6.69 -29.80 10.22
CA ARG A 277 6.87 -30.37 11.57
C ARG A 277 6.94 -29.28 12.64
N LEU A 278 7.41 -28.10 12.26
CA LEU A 278 7.61 -26.95 13.13
C LEU A 278 6.37 -26.05 13.20
N SER A 279 5.18 -26.61 13.37
CA SER A 279 3.92 -25.86 13.33
C SER A 279 3.88 -24.68 14.31
N TYR A 280 4.58 -24.79 15.45
CA TYR A 280 4.66 -23.73 16.47
C TYR A 280 5.70 -22.62 16.19
N VAL A 281 6.66 -22.83 15.28
CA VAL A 281 7.68 -21.81 14.96
C VAL A 281 7.04 -20.58 14.31
N PRO A 282 6.11 -20.70 13.34
CA PRO A 282 5.35 -19.56 12.85
C PRO A 282 4.61 -18.81 13.96
N LEU A 283 4.01 -19.50 14.93
CA LEU A 283 3.33 -18.84 16.05
C LEU A 283 4.30 -18.01 16.88
N ILE A 284 5.44 -18.58 17.29
CA ILE A 284 6.48 -17.84 18.03
C ILE A 284 6.96 -16.63 17.23
N GLY A 285 7.19 -16.80 15.92
CA GLY A 285 7.55 -15.71 15.02
C GLY A 285 6.50 -14.61 14.98
N ALA A 286 5.21 -14.96 14.93
CA ALA A 286 4.11 -14.01 14.93
C ALA A 286 4.07 -13.21 16.25
N VAL A 287 4.24 -13.88 17.39
CA VAL A 287 4.26 -13.25 18.72
C VAL A 287 5.46 -12.31 18.88
N LEU A 288 6.66 -12.76 18.52
CA LEU A 288 7.86 -11.93 18.58
C LEU A 288 7.75 -10.71 17.66
N LEU A 289 7.27 -10.90 16.43
CA LEU A 289 7.07 -9.79 15.49
C LEU A 289 6.00 -8.81 15.98
N SER A 290 4.95 -9.31 16.64
CA SER A 290 3.91 -8.48 17.26
C SER A 290 4.46 -7.68 18.44
N ALA A 291 5.33 -8.28 19.26
CA ALA A 291 6.01 -7.59 20.35
C ALA A 291 6.94 -6.47 19.83
N VAL A 292 7.76 -6.77 18.81
CA VAL A 292 8.63 -5.76 18.16
C VAL A 292 7.81 -4.60 17.61
N LEU A 293 6.67 -4.88 16.97
CA LEU A 293 5.78 -3.85 16.45
C LEU A 293 5.17 -2.98 17.56
N ILE A 294 4.84 -3.53 18.72
CA ILE A 294 4.36 -2.73 19.86
C ILE A 294 5.46 -1.82 20.41
N LEU A 295 6.70 -2.32 20.52
CA LEU A 295 7.82 -1.59 21.10
C LEU A 295 8.32 -0.48 20.16
N PHE A 296 8.46 -0.78 18.87
CA PHE A 296 9.14 0.08 17.89
C PHE A 296 8.24 0.59 16.77
N GLY A 297 6.97 0.19 16.73
CA GLY A 297 6.03 0.58 15.70
C GLY A 297 5.65 2.05 15.77
N SER A 298 5.51 2.62 14.58
CA SER A 298 5.02 3.98 14.34
C SER A 298 3.60 3.93 13.78
N GLY A 299 2.80 4.94 14.13
CA GLY A 299 1.43 5.06 13.61
C GLY A 299 1.34 5.86 12.31
N PRO A 300 0.35 5.58 11.45
CA PRO A 300 0.07 6.43 10.29
C PRO A 300 -0.51 7.77 10.76
N GLY A 301 0.23 8.87 10.57
CA GLY A 301 -0.25 10.22 10.86
C GLY A 301 -0.43 10.50 12.36
N THR A 302 -1.59 11.03 12.75
CA THR A 302 -1.95 11.34 14.16
C THR A 302 -2.67 10.18 14.86
N SER A 303 -2.76 9.01 14.22
CA SER A 303 -3.40 7.83 14.80
C SER A 303 -2.43 7.12 15.75
N ASP A 304 -2.93 6.76 16.92
CA ASP A 304 -2.18 6.04 17.95
C ASP A 304 -2.04 4.52 17.65
N ALA A 305 -2.50 4.09 16.47
CA ALA A 305 -2.38 2.71 16.00
C ALA A 305 -0.96 2.45 15.47
N LYS A 306 -0.20 1.55 16.11
CA LYS A 306 1.19 1.23 15.76
C LYS A 306 1.25 0.18 14.65
N VAL A 307 1.06 0.61 13.40
CA VAL A 307 0.88 -0.31 12.25
C VAL A 307 2.15 -0.46 11.40
N ASN A 308 3.12 0.46 11.51
CA ASN A 308 4.24 0.53 10.58
C ASN A 308 5.59 0.40 11.28
N LEU A 309 6.45 -0.49 10.77
CA LEU A 309 7.84 -0.61 11.18
C LEU A 309 8.73 -0.33 9.98
N LEU A 310 9.48 0.78 10.03
CA LEU A 310 10.43 1.18 8.98
C LEU A 310 9.83 1.28 7.56
N GLY A 311 8.53 1.57 7.44
CA GLY A 311 7.85 1.68 6.13
C GLY A 311 7.20 0.38 5.62
N VAL A 312 7.35 -0.74 6.35
CA VAL A 312 6.71 -2.02 6.06
C VAL A 312 5.64 -2.31 7.11
N GLN A 313 4.55 -2.96 6.73
CA GLN A 313 3.48 -3.39 7.64
C GLN A 313 3.73 -4.83 8.14
N PRO A 314 4.28 -5.05 9.35
CA PRO A 314 4.62 -6.39 9.81
C PRO A 314 3.37 -7.22 10.11
N VAL A 315 2.22 -6.57 10.27
CA VAL A 315 0.90 -7.19 10.47
C VAL A 315 0.53 -8.19 9.37
N GLU A 316 0.90 -7.92 8.12
CA GLU A 316 0.67 -8.86 7.01
C GLU A 316 1.49 -10.15 7.20
N ALA A 317 2.75 -10.03 7.63
CA ALA A 317 3.59 -11.18 7.94
C ALA A 317 3.07 -11.95 9.17
N ILE A 318 2.65 -11.26 10.23
CA ILE A 318 2.01 -11.88 11.41
C ILE A 318 0.79 -12.70 10.98
N ARG A 319 -0.07 -12.15 10.12
CA ARG A 319 -1.27 -12.86 9.62
C ARG A 319 -0.89 -14.15 8.90
N LEU A 320 0.08 -14.11 7.99
CA LEU A 320 0.55 -15.29 7.27
C LEU A 320 1.16 -16.34 8.22
N LEU A 321 1.95 -15.91 9.21
CA LEU A 321 2.54 -16.80 10.21
C LEU A 321 1.49 -17.50 11.07
N VAL A 322 0.43 -16.79 11.48
CA VAL A 322 -0.68 -17.36 12.24
C VAL A 322 -1.46 -18.36 11.40
N VAL A 323 -1.74 -18.05 10.14
CA VAL A 323 -2.40 -18.99 9.22
C VAL A 323 -1.55 -20.26 9.02
N LEU A 324 -0.23 -20.12 8.88
CA LEU A 324 0.69 -21.26 8.80
C LEU A 324 0.70 -22.10 10.08
N PHE A 325 0.65 -21.47 11.26
CA PHE A 325 0.50 -22.18 12.53
C PHE A 325 -0.80 -22.97 12.60
N LEU A 326 -1.95 -22.33 12.30
CA LEU A 326 -3.25 -22.98 12.34
C LEU A 326 -3.30 -24.17 11.38
N ALA A 327 -2.88 -23.96 10.14
CA ALA A 327 -2.83 -25.02 9.12
C ALA A 327 -1.91 -26.17 9.53
N GLY A 328 -0.71 -25.87 10.05
CA GLY A 328 0.24 -26.88 10.50
C GLY A 328 -0.22 -27.63 11.75
N TYR A 329 -0.90 -26.96 12.68
CA TYR A 329 -1.41 -27.57 13.90
C TYR A 329 -2.59 -28.50 13.60
N PHE A 330 -3.57 -28.02 12.82
CA PHE A 330 -4.72 -28.82 12.43
C PHE A 330 -4.31 -30.01 11.57
N ALA A 331 -3.39 -29.85 10.61
CA ALA A 331 -2.91 -30.97 9.78
C ALA A 331 -2.28 -32.12 10.58
N GLN A 332 -1.69 -31.84 11.75
CA GLN A 332 -1.07 -32.86 12.61
C GLN A 332 -2.05 -33.47 13.61
N ARG A 333 -3.09 -32.74 14.02
CA ARG A 333 -3.99 -33.14 15.12
C ARG A 333 -5.45 -33.31 14.74
N TRP A 334 -5.79 -33.22 13.46
CA TRP A 334 -7.15 -33.34 12.94
C TRP A 334 -7.83 -34.65 13.35
N GLU A 335 -7.11 -35.77 13.28
CA GLU A 335 -7.64 -37.09 13.68
C GLU A 335 -8.00 -37.11 15.18
N PHE A 336 -7.14 -36.54 16.03
CA PHE A 336 -7.42 -36.43 17.46
C PHE A 336 -8.59 -35.48 17.78
N LEU A 337 -8.71 -34.35 17.06
CA LEU A 337 -9.85 -33.44 17.25
C LEU A 337 -11.19 -34.06 16.83
N ARG A 338 -11.16 -34.95 15.83
CA ARG A 338 -12.38 -35.60 15.31
C ARG A 338 -12.78 -36.87 16.07
N GLU A 339 -11.80 -37.64 16.55
CA GLU A 339 -12.04 -38.96 17.16
C GLU A 339 -12.07 -38.92 18.69
N LEU A 340 -11.27 -38.05 19.32
CA LEU A 340 -11.19 -37.96 20.78
C LEU A 340 -12.20 -36.93 21.30
N LYS A 341 -13.42 -37.42 21.49
CA LYS A 341 -14.54 -36.70 22.12
C LYS A 341 -14.34 -36.58 23.63
N GLU A 342 -14.78 -35.48 24.20
CA GLU A 342 -14.59 -35.22 25.63
C GLU A 342 -15.67 -35.90 26.49
N PRO A 343 -15.33 -36.86 27.35
CA PRO A 343 -16.33 -37.62 28.10
C PRO A 343 -17.06 -36.77 29.17
N ARG A 344 -16.49 -35.63 29.57
CA ARG A 344 -17.08 -34.74 30.60
C ARG A 344 -18.11 -33.76 30.06
N PHE A 345 -18.08 -33.44 28.76
CA PHE A 345 -18.95 -32.46 28.11
C PHE A 345 -19.88 -33.06 27.04
N ALA A 346 -19.92 -34.39 26.91
CA ALA A 346 -20.80 -35.13 26.00
C ALA A 346 -22.32 -34.97 26.27
N ARG A 347 -22.71 -34.18 27.28
CA ARG A 347 -24.10 -33.83 27.60
C ARG A 347 -24.32 -32.31 27.72
N SER A 348 -23.70 -31.49 26.88
CA SER A 348 -24.00 -30.05 26.86
C SER A 348 -25.13 -29.70 25.88
N ALA A 349 -25.96 -28.74 26.28
CA ALA A 349 -27.38 -28.54 25.95
C ALA A 349 -27.75 -28.19 24.48
N PHE A 350 -26.81 -28.26 23.53
CA PHE A 350 -27.00 -27.73 22.16
C PHE A 350 -26.74 -28.74 21.02
N GLY A 351 -26.56 -30.04 21.31
CA GLY A 351 -26.35 -31.06 20.25
C GLY A 351 -25.05 -30.88 19.46
N LEU A 352 -24.14 -30.04 19.95
CA LEU A 352 -22.81 -29.81 19.39
C LEU A 352 -21.81 -30.71 20.12
N ASP A 353 -21.24 -31.68 19.38
CA ASP A 353 -20.16 -32.55 19.88
C ASP A 353 -18.88 -31.71 20.08
N VAL A 354 -18.50 -31.46 21.33
CA VAL A 354 -17.30 -30.67 21.66
C VAL A 354 -16.04 -31.56 21.63
N PRO A 355 -15.01 -31.23 20.82
CA PRO A 355 -13.72 -31.94 20.82
C PRO A 355 -13.01 -31.82 22.17
N ARG A 356 -12.13 -32.78 22.51
CA ARG A 356 -11.33 -32.72 23.76
C ARG A 356 -10.59 -31.40 23.95
N LEU A 357 -10.88 -30.72 25.05
CA LEU A 357 -10.27 -29.46 25.49
C LEU A 357 -8.74 -29.48 25.41
N ASP A 358 -8.06 -30.58 25.75
CA ASP A 358 -6.59 -30.69 25.72
C ASP A 358 -5.97 -30.36 24.34
N TYR A 359 -6.71 -30.63 23.25
CA TYR A 359 -6.24 -30.39 21.89
C TYR A 359 -6.75 -29.08 21.30
N VAL A 360 -7.84 -28.54 21.84
CA VAL A 360 -8.44 -27.26 21.43
C VAL A 360 -7.76 -26.09 22.15
N LEU A 361 -7.35 -26.28 23.41
CA LEU A 361 -6.78 -25.26 24.28
C LEU A 361 -5.56 -24.56 23.65
N PRO A 362 -4.56 -25.24 23.05
CA PRO A 362 -3.41 -24.56 22.46
C PRO A 362 -3.78 -23.63 21.30
N VAL A 363 -4.84 -23.96 20.55
CA VAL A 363 -5.31 -23.16 19.43
C VAL A 363 -6.10 -21.95 19.92
N VAL A 364 -7.00 -22.16 20.88
CA VAL A 364 -7.78 -21.08 21.49
C VAL A 364 -6.86 -20.09 22.19
N VAL A 365 -5.87 -20.56 22.95
CA VAL A 365 -4.88 -19.70 23.61
C VAL A 365 -4.03 -18.97 22.58
N GLY A 366 -3.55 -19.65 21.54
CA GLY A 366 -2.78 -19.02 20.45
C GLY A 366 -3.58 -17.93 19.74
N MET A 367 -4.85 -18.20 19.42
CA MET A 367 -5.75 -17.24 18.78
C MET A 367 -6.09 -16.06 19.70
N ALA A 368 -6.44 -16.33 20.96
CA ALA A 368 -6.72 -15.29 21.95
C ALA A 368 -5.50 -14.37 22.15
N LEU A 369 -4.30 -14.95 22.18
CA LEU A 369 -3.06 -14.20 22.29
C LEU A 369 -2.81 -13.32 21.06
N VAL A 370 -3.00 -13.85 19.84
CA VAL A 370 -2.90 -13.06 18.60
C VAL A 370 -3.92 -11.92 18.56
N LEU A 371 -5.18 -12.18 18.93
CA LEU A 371 -6.23 -11.17 19.01
C LEU A 371 -5.92 -10.10 20.05
N LEU A 372 -5.38 -10.50 21.21
CA LEU A 372 -4.92 -9.58 22.25
C LEU A 372 -3.82 -8.65 21.71
N PHE A 373 -2.83 -9.19 20.97
CA PHE A 373 -1.78 -8.38 20.36
C PHE A 373 -2.33 -7.35 19.36
N PHE A 374 -3.30 -7.72 18.53
CA PHE A 374 -3.93 -6.77 17.61
C PHE A 374 -4.79 -5.72 18.32
N PHE A 375 -5.48 -6.10 19.40
CA PHE A 375 -6.19 -5.16 20.25
C PHE A 375 -5.23 -4.15 20.89
N LEU A 376 -4.07 -4.60 21.39
CA LEU A 376 -3.02 -3.74 21.94
C LEU A 376 -2.42 -2.80 20.89
N GLN A 377 -2.32 -3.24 19.64
CA GLN A 377 -1.89 -2.40 18.50
C GLN A 377 -2.96 -1.40 18.05
N LYS A 378 -4.18 -1.48 18.61
CA LYS A 378 -5.37 -0.71 18.23
C LYS A 378 -5.74 -0.88 16.76
N ASP A 379 -5.44 -2.05 16.19
CA ASP A 379 -5.75 -2.39 14.79
C ASP A 379 -6.70 -3.60 14.73
N LEU A 380 -8.01 -3.31 14.73
CA LEU A 380 -9.06 -4.34 14.77
C LEU A 380 -9.33 -4.99 13.41
N GLY A 381 -8.89 -4.39 12.30
CA GLY A 381 -9.16 -4.92 10.96
C GLY A 381 -8.55 -6.31 10.73
N PRO A 382 -7.23 -6.48 10.91
CA PRO A 382 -6.56 -7.77 10.82
C PRO A 382 -7.09 -8.81 11.82
N ALA A 383 -7.48 -8.37 13.02
CA ALA A 383 -8.05 -9.23 14.05
C ALA A 383 -9.36 -9.88 13.58
N LEU A 384 -10.25 -9.09 12.99
CA LEU A 384 -11.53 -9.58 12.45
C LEU A 384 -11.30 -10.60 11.33
N VAL A 385 -10.38 -10.33 10.41
CA VAL A 385 -10.06 -11.24 9.30
C VAL A 385 -9.55 -12.58 9.84
N LEU A 386 -8.63 -12.56 10.82
CA LEU A 386 -8.11 -13.79 11.42
C LEU A 386 -9.16 -14.56 12.20
N ALA A 387 -10.06 -13.88 12.91
CA ALA A 387 -11.19 -14.52 13.59
C ALA A 387 -12.11 -15.22 12.58
N CYS A 388 -12.43 -14.58 11.45
CA CYS A 388 -13.22 -15.21 10.38
C CYS A 388 -12.50 -16.40 9.75
N VAL A 389 -11.20 -16.29 9.47
CA VAL A 389 -10.39 -17.40 8.91
C VAL A 389 -10.26 -18.57 9.88
N PHE A 390 -10.26 -18.31 11.19
CA PHE A 390 -10.24 -19.35 12.20
C PHE A 390 -11.57 -20.10 12.33
N LEU A 391 -12.68 -19.40 12.09
CA LEU A 391 -14.04 -19.97 12.16
C LEU A 391 -14.45 -20.73 10.89
N ALA A 392 -13.92 -20.33 9.73
CA ALA A 392 -14.15 -20.98 8.44
C ALA A 392 -13.37 -22.28 8.31
#